data_AF-A0AAW4FM85-F1
#
_entry.id   AF-A0AAW4FM85-F1
#
_cell.length_a   1.000
_cell.length_b   1.000
_cell.length_c   1.000
_cell.angle_alpha   90.00
_cell.angle_beta   90.00
_cell.angle_gamma   90.00
#
_symmetry.space_group_name_H-M   'P 1'
#
loop_
_entity.id
_entity.type
_entity.pdbx_description
1 polymer ?
#
loop_
_entity_poly.entity_id
_entity_poly.type
_entity_poly.pdbx_seq_one_letter_code
_entity_poly.pdbx_strand_id
1 'polypeptide(L)'
;MDIRPINDEYSVSGQITVEDLDQIKALGFKSIVCHRPDFEAPDQPTFDSIAARAQELGIETMHIPVGPMGVTADAVQKMVDALDEFQRPMLGYCRSGARSTAVFQQTQHIRG
;
A
#
# COMPACT_ATOMS: atom_id res chain seq x y z
N MET A 1 -10.74 0.60 -8.95
CA MET A 1 -9.31 0.29 -8.76
C MET A 1 -8.52 0.65 -10.03
N ASP A 2 -7.41 1.39 -9.93
CA ASP A 2 -6.52 1.76 -11.06
C ASP A 2 -5.09 1.34 -10.68
N ILE A 3 -4.64 0.17 -11.13
CA ILE A 3 -3.33 -0.40 -10.76
C ILE A 3 -2.30 0.01 -11.80
N ARG A 4 -1.22 0.62 -11.34
CA ARG A 4 -0.08 1.02 -12.15
C ARG A 4 1.17 0.29 -11.66
N PRO A 5 1.75 -0.62 -12.45
CA PRO A 5 2.99 -1.28 -12.07
C PRO A 5 4.15 -0.27 -12.02
N ILE A 6 4.98 -0.35 -10.99
CA ILE A 6 6.24 0.41 -10.92
C ILE A 6 7.41 -0.47 -11.37
N ASN A 7 7.45 -1.71 -10.89
CA ASN A 7 8.35 -2.76 -11.32
C ASN A 7 7.68 -4.14 -11.13
N ASP A 8 8.40 -5.24 -11.36
CA ASP A 8 7.89 -6.61 -11.21
C ASP A 8 7.44 -6.97 -9.78
N GLU A 9 7.89 -6.20 -8.79
CA GLU A 9 7.72 -6.53 -7.37
C GLU A 9 6.75 -5.60 -6.64
N TYR A 10 6.47 -4.42 -7.21
CA TYR A 10 5.67 -3.38 -6.60
C TYR A 10 4.80 -2.65 -7.62
N SER A 11 3.53 -2.55 -7.28
CA SER A 11 2.54 -1.78 -8.03
C SER A 11 1.89 -0.75 -7.12
N VAL A 12 1.32 0.31 -7.71
CA VAL A 12 0.55 1.32 -6.97
C VAL A 12 -0.90 1.38 -7.43
N SER A 13 -1.81 1.77 -6.55
CA SER A 13 -3.19 2.07 -6.92
C SER A 13 -3.77 3.30 -6.24
N GLY A 14 -4.87 3.81 -6.79
CA GLY A 14 -5.78 4.71 -6.09
C GLY A 14 -6.49 4.01 -4.92
N GLN A 15 -7.52 4.64 -4.38
CA GLN A 15 -8.27 4.05 -3.26
C GLN A 15 -8.82 2.68 -3.66
N ILE A 16 -8.56 1.68 -2.83
CA ILE A 16 -9.16 0.34 -2.92
C ILE A 16 -10.28 0.20 -1.91
N THR A 17 -11.17 -0.75 -2.17
CA THR A 17 -12.26 -1.17 -1.30
C THR A 17 -12.03 -2.59 -0.79
N VAL A 18 -12.86 -3.03 0.16
CA VAL A 18 -12.84 -4.40 0.67
C VAL A 18 -13.14 -5.42 -0.44
N GLU A 19 -14.02 -5.07 -1.37
CA GLU A 19 -14.43 -5.92 -2.51
C GLU A 19 -13.31 -6.08 -3.55
N ASP A 20 -12.42 -5.09 -3.68
CA ASP A 20 -11.27 -5.17 -4.59
C ASP A 20 -10.25 -6.23 -4.14
N LEU A 21 -10.25 -6.65 -2.87
CA LEU A 21 -9.24 -7.57 -2.34
C LEU A 21 -9.27 -8.96 -2.97
N ASP A 22 -10.45 -9.45 -3.34
CA ASP A 22 -10.58 -10.71 -4.08
C ASP A 22 -9.91 -10.62 -5.46
N GLN A 23 -10.05 -9.47 -6.13
CA GLN A 23 -9.35 -9.22 -7.40
C GLN A 23 -7.84 -9.04 -7.18
N ILE A 24 -7.41 -8.34 -6.13
CA ILE A 24 -6.00 -8.17 -5.76
C ILE A 24 -5.33 -9.53 -5.53
N LYS A 25 -6.00 -10.46 -4.83
CA LYS A 25 -5.53 -11.84 -4.67
C LYS A 25 -5.44 -12.57 -6.00
N ALA A 26 -6.46 -12.45 -6.85
CA ALA A 26 -6.49 -13.10 -8.15
C ALA A 26 -5.38 -12.61 -9.10
N LEU A 27 -4.98 -11.34 -8.96
CA LEU A 27 -3.83 -10.74 -9.67
C LEU A 27 -2.48 -11.21 -9.11
N GLY A 28 -2.46 -11.97 -8.02
CA GLY A 28 -1.26 -12.58 -7.45
C GLY A 28 -0.54 -11.74 -6.40
N PHE A 29 -1.07 -10.58 -6.01
CA PHE A 29 -0.50 -9.77 -4.93
C PHE A 29 -0.52 -10.55 -3.61
N LYS A 30 0.61 -10.48 -2.90
CA LYS A 30 0.82 -11.18 -1.63
C LYS A 30 0.76 -10.24 -0.43
N SER A 31 1.04 -8.97 -0.66
CA SER A 31 1.00 -7.95 0.38
C SER A 31 0.45 -6.62 -0.14
N ILE A 32 -0.10 -5.81 0.76
CA ILE A 32 -0.61 -4.46 0.49
C ILE A 32 -0.10 -3.46 1.51
N VAL A 33 0.12 -2.22 1.08
CA VAL A 33 0.54 -1.12 1.95
C VAL A 33 -0.31 0.12 1.73
N CYS A 34 -0.92 0.62 2.81
CA CYS A 34 -1.75 1.81 2.78
C CYS A 34 -0.94 3.05 3.19
N HIS A 35 -0.86 4.02 2.28
CA HIS A 35 -0.21 5.30 2.55
C HIS A 35 -1.19 6.45 2.85
N ARG A 36 -2.48 6.11 3.00
CA ARG A 36 -3.55 7.06 3.29
C ARG A 36 -3.88 7.02 4.80
N PRO A 37 -3.81 8.14 5.51
CA PRO A 37 -4.38 8.26 6.85
C PRO A 37 -5.87 7.92 6.84
N ASP A 38 -6.35 7.26 7.88
CA ASP A 38 -7.78 7.02 8.05
C ASP A 38 -8.56 8.33 8.26
N PHE A 39 -9.85 8.32 7.92
CA PHE A 39 -10.76 9.45 8.07
C PHE A 39 -10.42 10.71 7.25
N GLU A 40 -9.67 10.57 6.16
CA GLU A 40 -9.37 11.67 5.22
C GLU A 40 -10.61 12.06 4.37
N ALA A 41 -11.60 11.16 4.25
CA ALA A 41 -12.89 11.43 3.60
C ALA A 41 -14.02 10.62 4.28
N PRO A 42 -15.29 11.10 4.25
CA PRO A 42 -16.42 10.40 4.89
C PRO A 42 -16.70 9.02 4.28
N ASP A 43 -16.47 8.85 2.98
CA ASP A 43 -16.67 7.57 2.26
C ASP A 43 -15.40 6.70 2.22
N GLN A 44 -14.39 7.03 3.04
CA GLN A 44 -13.15 6.27 3.07
C GLN A 44 -13.33 4.97 3.86
N PRO A 45 -13.07 3.79 3.26
CA PRO A 45 -12.95 2.56 4.03
C PRO A 45 -11.75 2.68 4.97
N THR A 46 -11.92 2.26 6.22
CA THR A 46 -10.82 2.23 7.19
C THR A 46 -9.79 1.19 6.76
N PHE A 47 -8.51 1.48 7.05
CA PHE A 47 -7.45 0.50 6.84
C PHE A 47 -7.76 -0.83 7.55
N ASP A 48 -8.30 -0.75 8.77
CA ASP A 48 -8.68 -1.92 9.57
C ASP A 48 -9.68 -2.85 8.84
N SER A 49 -10.70 -2.29 8.18
CA SER A 49 -11.68 -3.07 7.42
C SER A 49 -11.04 -3.78 6.23
N ILE A 50 -10.09 -3.12 5.56
CA ILE A 50 -9.34 -3.68 4.44
C ILE A 50 -8.37 -4.75 4.96
N ALA A 51 -7.67 -4.49 6.06
CA ALA A 51 -6.72 -5.39 6.67
C ALA A 51 -7.38 -6.68 7.14
N ALA A 52 -8.54 -6.59 7.79
CA ALA A 52 -9.31 -7.77 8.22
C ALA A 52 -9.62 -8.69 7.04
N ARG A 53 -10.17 -8.16 5.94
CA ARG A 53 -10.47 -8.94 4.75
C ARG A 53 -9.22 -9.46 4.05
N ALA A 54 -8.15 -8.67 3.99
CA ALA A 54 -6.88 -9.07 3.41
C ALA A 54 -6.27 -10.26 4.18
N GLN A 55 -6.36 -10.25 5.52
CA GLN A 55 -5.91 -11.35 6.37
C GLN A 55 -6.70 -12.64 6.11
N GLU A 56 -8.04 -12.58 5.95
CA GLU A 56 -8.84 -13.75 5.56
C GLU A 56 -8.39 -14.34 4.22
N LEU A 57 -7.90 -13.49 3.33
CA LEU A 57 -7.39 -13.84 2.01
C LEU A 57 -5.91 -14.27 2.04
N GLY A 58 -5.23 -14.20 3.18
CA GLY A 58 -3.81 -14.51 3.33
C GLY A 58 -2.89 -13.47 2.67
N ILE A 59 -3.35 -12.23 2.57
CA ILE A 59 -2.59 -11.09 2.08
C ILE A 59 -2.05 -10.32 3.28
N GLU A 60 -0.73 -10.10 3.31
CA GLU A 60 -0.08 -9.32 4.37
C GLU A 60 -0.38 -7.82 4.20
N THR A 61 -0.55 -7.10 5.30
CA THR A 61 -0.95 -5.68 5.23
C THR A 61 -0.10 -4.80 6.11
N MET A 62 0.31 -3.63 5.62
CA MET A 62 0.93 -2.59 6.45
C MET A 62 0.26 -1.23 6.26
N HIS A 63 0.15 -0.47 7.36
CA HIS A 63 -0.31 0.91 7.34
C HIS A 63 0.85 1.86 7.59
N ILE A 64 1.16 2.68 6.58
CA ILE A 64 2.21 3.70 6.63
C ILE A 64 1.58 5.06 6.26
N PRO A 65 0.74 5.63 7.12
CA PRO A 65 -0.03 6.82 6.78
C PRO A 65 0.90 8.02 6.50
N VAL A 66 0.81 8.55 5.28
CA VAL A 66 1.55 9.77 4.87
C VAL A 66 0.58 10.94 4.86
N GLY A 67 0.75 11.80 5.87
CA GLY A 67 -0.04 13.01 6.09
C GLY A 67 0.46 14.24 5.31
N PRO A 68 0.02 15.45 5.70
CA PRO A 68 0.32 16.71 5.01
C PRO A 68 1.81 17.05 4.95
N MET A 69 2.62 16.51 5.87
CA MET A 69 4.06 16.71 5.89
C MET A 69 4.80 16.00 4.74
N GLY A 70 4.09 15.19 3.95
CA GLY A 70 4.69 14.43 2.85
C GLY A 70 5.49 13.22 3.33
N VAL A 71 6.34 12.70 2.45
CA VAL A 71 7.16 11.50 2.70
C VAL A 71 8.18 11.80 3.81
N THR A 72 8.05 11.13 4.94
CA THR A 72 8.98 11.24 6.08
C THR A 72 9.99 10.10 6.08
N ALA A 73 11.14 10.28 6.74
CA ALA A 73 12.15 9.23 6.88
C ALA A 73 11.58 7.97 7.59
N ASP A 74 10.71 8.15 8.59
CA ASP A 74 10.00 7.04 9.27
C ASP A 74 9.10 6.26 8.30
N ALA A 75 8.36 6.95 7.43
CA ALA A 75 7.52 6.29 6.43
C ALA A 75 8.34 5.49 5.41
N VAL A 76 9.50 6.04 5.00
CA VAL A 76 10.42 5.34 4.11
C VAL A 76 11.03 4.12 4.80
N GLN A 77 11.46 4.25 6.05
CA GLN A 77 12.03 3.12 6.79
C GLN A 77 11.02 1.99 6.97
N LYS A 78 9.78 2.30 7.37
CA LYS A 78 8.71 1.30 7.46
C LYS A 78 8.41 0.64 6.11
N MET A 79 8.54 1.37 5.01
CA MET A 79 8.36 0.82 3.67
C MET A 79 9.52 -0.10 3.29
N VAL A 80 10.77 0.22 3.69
CA VAL A 80 11.93 -0.68 3.56
C VAL A 80 11.65 -1.98 4.31
N ASP A 81 11.28 -1.87 5.59
CA ASP A 81 11.01 -3.02 6.45
C ASP A 81 9.90 -3.90 5.85
N ALA A 82 8.80 -3.29 5.37
CA ALA A 82 7.72 -4.01 4.68
C ALA A 82 8.20 -4.77 3.44
N LEU A 83 9.08 -4.17 2.62
CA LEU A 83 9.61 -4.82 1.41
C LEU A 83 10.60 -5.96 1.71
N ASP A 84 11.24 -5.93 2.87
CA ASP A 84 12.16 -6.97 3.32
C ASP A 84 11.44 -8.10 4.07
N GLU A 85 10.38 -7.79 4.83
CA GLU A 85 9.62 -8.75 5.62
C GLU A 85 8.50 -9.45 4.84
N PHE A 86 7.78 -8.73 3.98
CA PHE A 86 6.57 -9.26 3.34
C PHE A 86 6.82 -9.92 1.99
N GLN A 87 5.91 -10.82 1.62
CA GLN A 87 5.92 -11.47 0.32
C GLN A 87 5.54 -10.50 -0.81
N ARG A 88 6.19 -10.70 -1.97
CA ARG A 88 5.99 -9.93 -3.21
C ARG A 88 5.22 -10.77 -4.24
N PRO A 89 4.47 -10.15 -5.18
CA PRO A 89 4.38 -8.72 -5.44
C PRO A 89 3.51 -7.98 -4.41
N MET A 90 3.90 -6.74 -4.10
CA MET A 90 3.24 -5.84 -3.15
C MET A 90 2.44 -4.74 -3.88
N LEU A 91 1.25 -4.41 -3.36
CA LEU A 91 0.42 -3.31 -3.87
C LEU A 91 0.34 -2.15 -2.87
N GLY A 92 0.92 -1.00 -3.22
CA GLY A 92 0.76 0.23 -2.45
C GLY A 92 -0.42 1.05 -2.89
N TYR A 93 -1.29 1.48 -1.97
CA TYR A 93 -2.41 2.34 -2.31
C TYR A 93 -2.52 3.58 -1.43
N CYS A 94 -3.16 4.62 -1.96
CA CYS A 94 -3.58 5.79 -1.19
C CYS A 94 -4.84 6.37 -1.82
N ARG A 95 -5.04 7.70 -1.81
CA ARG A 95 -6.18 8.31 -2.51
C ARG A 95 -6.08 8.19 -4.04
N SER A 96 -4.90 8.48 -4.60
CA SER A 96 -4.66 8.56 -6.06
C SER A 96 -3.41 7.79 -6.53
N GLY A 97 -2.76 7.04 -5.64
CA GLY A 97 -1.46 6.38 -5.86
C GLY A 97 -0.23 7.28 -5.72
N ALA A 98 -0.37 8.61 -5.74
CA ALA A 98 0.78 9.53 -5.76
C ALA A 98 1.69 9.42 -4.51
N ARG A 99 1.10 9.26 -3.31
CA ARG A 99 1.88 9.08 -2.07
C ARG A 99 2.64 7.76 -2.09
N SER A 100 1.98 6.69 -2.50
CA SER A 100 2.57 5.34 -2.59
C SER A 100 3.72 5.29 -3.59
N THR A 101 3.63 6.02 -4.71
CA THR A 101 4.73 6.19 -5.66
C THR A 101 5.89 6.96 -5.02
N ALA A 102 5.61 8.09 -4.36
CA ALA A 102 6.65 8.93 -3.76
C ALA A 102 7.44 8.21 -2.66
N VAL A 103 6.75 7.50 -1.75
CA VAL A 103 7.41 6.71 -0.68
C VAL A 103 8.26 5.60 -1.28
N PHE A 104 7.74 4.88 -2.27
CA PHE A 104 8.49 3.81 -2.92
C PHE A 104 9.72 4.32 -3.65
N GLN A 105 9.63 5.45 -4.38
CA GLN A 105 10.78 6.05 -5.04
C GLN A 105 11.88 6.42 -4.04
N GLN A 106 11.53 6.97 -2.87
CA GLN A 106 12.52 7.24 -1.83
C GLN A 106 13.11 5.96 -1.23
N THR A 107 12.29 4.93 -1.08
CA THR A 107 12.72 3.61 -0.59
C THR A 107 13.76 2.98 -1.51
N GLN A 108 13.56 3.09 -2.83
CA GLN A 108 14.51 2.59 -3.83
C GLN A 108 15.86 3.32 -3.76
N HIS A 109 15.89 4.62 -3.45
CA HIS A 109 17.15 5.34 -3.27
C HIS A 109 17.95 4.90 -2.03
N ILE A 110 17.28 4.37 -0.99
CA ILE A 110 17.95 3.88 0.23
C ILE A 110 18.43 2.43 0.07
N ARG A 111 17.70 1.62 -0.71
CA ARG A 111 18.05 0.21 -0.97
C ARG A 111 19.07 0.01 -2.11
N GLY A 112 19.42 1.07 -2.84
CA GLY A 112 20.41 1.06 -3.92
C GLY A 112 21.80 1.47 -3.44
#